data_AF-A0A0Q5W8R8-F1
#
_entry.id   AF-A0A0Q5W8R8-F1
#
_cell.length_a   1.000
_cell.length_b   1.000
_cell.length_c   1.000
_cell.angle_alpha   90.00
_cell.angle_beta   90.00
_cell.angle_gamma   90.00
#
_symmetry.space_group_name_H-M   'P 1'
#
loop_
_entity.id
_entity.type
_entity.pdbx_description
1 polymer ?
#
loop_
_entity_poly.entity_id
_entity_poly.type
_entity_poly.pdbx_seq_one_letter_code
_entity_poly.pdbx_strand_id
1 'polypeptide(L)'
;MSTADEGFARAEEHLALAAAGDAAAAEQVLARATDLPALTYLGAAFTAISRSGARELSPAQRAQATGRHMRITALRDAARRDPVALRAWLTAIAGEAAFVREMQAIAARRAAETA
;
A
#
# COMPACT_ATOMS: atom_id res chain seq x y z
N MET A 1 5.42 -1.75 21.70
CA MET A 1 4.88 -1.55 20.34
C MET A 1 4.88 -2.90 19.67
N SER A 2 3.77 -3.34 19.08
CA SER A 2 3.71 -4.66 18.41
C SER A 2 4.33 -4.59 17.01
N THR A 3 4.73 -5.72 16.43
CA THR A 3 5.23 -5.78 15.03
C THR A 3 4.18 -5.29 14.02
N ALA A 4 2.90 -5.41 14.35
CA ALA A 4 1.80 -4.86 13.55
C ALA A 4 1.77 -3.33 13.59
N ASP A 5 1.94 -2.73 14.76
CA ASP A 5 1.98 -1.26 14.92
C ASP A 5 3.20 -0.67 14.17
N GLU A 6 4.35 -1.34 14.26
CA GLU A 6 5.55 -0.95 13.52
C GLU A 6 5.35 -1.04 12.01
N GLY A 7 4.71 -2.12 11.54
CA GLY A 7 4.35 -2.28 10.13
C GLY A 7 3.43 -1.16 9.64
N PHE A 8 2.45 -0.77 10.44
CA PHE A 8 1.55 0.34 10.11
C PHE A 8 2.26 1.69 10.08
N ALA A 9 3.08 1.99 11.11
CA ALA A 9 3.85 3.23 11.16
C ALA A 9 4.79 3.39 9.96
N ARG A 10 5.48 2.31 9.56
CA ARG A 10 6.34 2.31 8.37
C ARG A 10 5.56 2.44 7.06
N ALA A 11 4.35 1.87 6.97
CA ALA A 11 3.50 2.05 5.79
C ALA A 11 3.10 3.52 5.63
N GLU A 12 2.72 4.19 6.72
CA GLU A 12 2.43 5.63 6.71
C GLU A 12 3.66 6.47 6.36
N GLU A 13 4.84 6.16 6.92
CA GLU A 13 6.12 6.81 6.57
C GLU A 13 6.39 6.71 5.06
N HIS A 14 6.29 5.50 4.49
CA HIS A 14 6.48 5.27 3.06
C HIS A 14 5.50 6.12 2.22
N LEU A 15 4.21 6.12 2.57
CA LEU A 15 3.20 6.87 1.82
C LEU A 15 3.40 8.39 1.91
N ALA A 16 3.84 8.89 3.06
CA ALA A 16 4.15 10.30 3.24
C ALA A 16 5.35 10.73 2.37
N LEU A 17 6.42 9.94 2.34
CA LEU A 17 7.59 10.19 1.49
C LEU A 17 7.23 10.13 0.00
N ALA A 18 6.44 9.12 -0.41
CA ALA A 18 5.97 8.99 -1.77
C ALA A 18 5.10 10.19 -2.20
N ALA A 19 4.20 10.66 -1.33
CA ALA A 19 3.39 11.85 -1.59
C ALA A 19 4.22 13.15 -1.67
N ALA A 20 5.33 13.22 -0.94
CA ALA A 20 6.29 14.32 -1.03
C ALA A 20 7.20 14.27 -2.27
N GLY A 21 7.09 13.21 -3.09
CA GLY A 21 7.94 13.01 -4.27
C GLY A 21 9.32 12.44 -3.96
N ASP A 22 9.60 12.05 -2.71
CA ASP A 22 10.87 11.46 -2.30
C ASP A 22 10.84 9.93 -2.48
N ALA A 23 10.89 9.51 -3.75
CA ALA A 23 10.86 8.09 -4.12
C ALA A 23 12.04 7.31 -3.51
N ALA A 24 13.22 7.92 -3.43
CA ALA A 24 14.41 7.27 -2.89
C ALA A 24 14.27 6.98 -1.39
N ALA A 25 13.79 7.94 -0.60
CA ALA A 25 13.52 7.69 0.81
C ALA A 25 12.37 6.69 1.01
N ALA A 26 11.31 6.76 0.20
CA ALA A 26 10.20 5.81 0.25
C ALA A 26 10.66 4.37 -0.02
N GLU A 27 11.56 4.17 -0.98
CA GLU A 27 12.18 2.86 -1.26
C GLU A 27 13.04 2.36 -0.10
N GLN A 28 13.77 3.25 0.59
CA GLN A 28 14.54 2.87 1.77
C GLN A 28 13.66 2.31 2.89
N VAL A 29 12.43 2.81 3.07
CA VAL A 29 11.50 2.25 4.05
C VAL A 29 11.17 0.79 3.74
N LEU A 30 10.93 0.47 2.47
CA LEU A 30 10.70 -0.92 2.04
C LEU A 30 11.94 -1.79 2.21
N ALA A 31 13.13 -1.25 1.87
CA ALA A 31 14.39 -1.97 1.95
C ALA A 31 14.80 -2.38 3.38
N ARG A 32 14.32 -1.65 4.40
CA ARG A 32 14.52 -1.97 5.82
C ARG A 32 13.73 -3.19 6.29
N ALA A 33 12.72 -3.65 5.54
CA ALA A 33 12.00 -4.88 5.84
C ALA A 33 12.77 -6.10 5.28
N THR A 34 13.63 -6.69 6.10
CA THR A 34 14.55 -7.75 5.67
C THR A 34 14.12 -9.17 6.02
N ASP A 35 13.27 -9.34 7.03
CA ASP A 35 12.78 -10.63 7.48
C ASP A 35 11.30 -10.85 7.15
N LEU A 36 10.87 -12.11 7.25
CA LEU A 36 9.52 -12.53 6.89
C LEU A 36 8.42 -11.82 7.72
N PRO A 37 8.53 -11.68 9.06
CA PRO A 37 7.58 -10.89 9.84
C PRO A 37 7.48 -9.43 9.36
N ALA A 38 8.60 -8.73 9.21
CA ALA A 38 8.62 -7.33 8.81
C ALA A 38 7.96 -7.13 7.44
N LEU A 39 8.30 -7.98 6.45
CA LEU A 39 7.68 -7.97 5.13
C LEU A 39 6.16 -8.23 5.20
N THR A 40 5.75 -9.20 6.01
CA THR A 40 4.34 -9.61 6.14
C THR A 40 3.50 -8.51 6.80
N TYR A 41 3.96 -7.94 7.91
CA TYR A 41 3.21 -6.91 8.63
C TYR A 41 3.19 -5.58 7.86
N LEU A 42 4.28 -5.20 7.21
CA LEU A 42 4.30 -4.00 6.35
C LEU A 42 3.35 -4.17 5.14
N GLY A 43 3.38 -5.32 4.47
CA GLY A 43 2.45 -5.60 3.36
C GLY A 43 0.98 -5.71 3.81
N ALA A 44 0.73 -6.24 5.01
CA ALA A 44 -0.59 -6.26 5.60
C ALA A 44 -1.11 -4.83 5.90
N ALA A 45 -0.24 -3.94 6.39
CA ALA A 45 -0.57 -2.54 6.60
C ALA A 45 -0.95 -1.83 5.28
N PHE A 46 -0.14 -1.97 4.22
CA PHE A 46 -0.50 -1.43 2.91
C PHE A 46 -1.82 -1.99 2.37
N THR A 47 -2.06 -3.30 2.57
CA THR A 47 -3.33 -3.92 2.20
C THR A 47 -4.50 -3.30 2.95
N ALA A 48 -4.37 -3.08 4.26
CA ALA A 48 -5.41 -2.46 5.08
C ALA A 48 -5.69 -1.01 4.66
N ILE A 49 -4.65 -0.21 4.42
CA ILE A 49 -4.75 1.18 3.96
C ILE A 49 -5.45 1.23 2.60
N SER A 50 -5.00 0.43 1.64
CA SER A 50 -5.59 0.40 0.30
C SER A 50 -7.06 -0.04 0.33
N ARG A 51 -7.39 -1.13 1.05
CA ARG A 51 -8.78 -1.64 1.10
C ARG A 51 -9.73 -0.69 1.83
N SER A 52 -9.26 -0.02 2.89
CA SER A 52 -10.06 0.97 3.59
C SER A 52 -10.29 2.20 2.71
N GLY A 53 -9.25 2.75 2.10
CA GLY A 53 -9.37 3.91 1.22
C GLY A 53 -10.23 3.64 -0.02
N ALA A 54 -10.15 2.44 -0.60
CA ALA A 54 -11.00 2.05 -1.72
C ALA A 54 -12.51 2.06 -1.39
N ARG A 55 -12.89 1.97 -0.10
CA ARG A 55 -14.30 2.05 0.31
C ARG A 55 -14.90 3.44 0.15
N GLU A 56 -14.07 4.47 0.05
CA GLU A 56 -14.49 5.86 -0.11
C GLU A 56 -14.55 6.28 -1.59
N LEU A 57 -14.06 5.42 -2.50
CA LEU A 57 -14.05 5.69 -3.94
C LEU A 57 -15.38 5.37 -4.61
N SER A 58 -15.58 5.84 -5.84
CA SER A 58 -16.77 5.48 -6.63
C SER A 58 -16.85 3.96 -6.90
N PRO A 59 -18.03 3.41 -7.23
CA PRO A 59 -18.18 1.97 -7.51
C PRO A 59 -17.20 1.45 -8.58
N ALA A 60 -16.99 2.21 -9.66
CA ALA A 60 -16.07 1.82 -10.73
C ALA A 60 -14.62 1.78 -10.24
N GLN A 61 -14.19 2.79 -9.49
CA GLN A 61 -12.84 2.88 -8.92
C GLN A 61 -12.58 1.78 -7.89
N ARG A 62 -13.57 1.46 -7.06
CA ARG A 62 -13.52 0.36 -6.08
C ARG A 62 -13.40 -1.00 -6.77
N ALA A 63 -14.13 -1.21 -7.86
CA ALA A 63 -14.02 -2.42 -8.67
C ALA A 63 -12.61 -2.57 -9.29
N GLN A 64 -12.04 -1.47 -9.79
CA GLN A 64 -10.66 -1.44 -10.27
C GLN A 64 -9.65 -1.81 -9.17
N ALA A 65 -9.76 -1.20 -7.98
CA ALA A 65 -8.89 -1.51 -6.84
C ALA A 65 -9.01 -2.99 -6.43
N THR A 66 -10.23 -3.54 -6.44
CA THR A 66 -10.48 -4.96 -6.16
C THR A 66 -9.76 -5.86 -7.16
N GLY A 67 -9.85 -5.56 -8.46
CA GLY A 67 -9.15 -6.32 -9.51
C GLY A 67 -7.63 -6.23 -9.38
N ARG A 68 -7.09 -5.08 -8.97
CA ARG A 68 -5.65 -4.89 -8.72
C ARG A 68 -5.19 -5.68 -7.50
N HIS A 69 -5.94 -5.64 -6.39
CA HIS A 69 -5.70 -6.48 -5.22
C HIS A 69 -5.65 -7.98 -5.56
N MET A 70 -6.57 -8.49 -6.40
CA MET A 70 -6.55 -9.90 -6.79
C MET A 70 -5.23 -10.30 -7.47
N ARG A 71 -4.70 -9.47 -8.36
CA ARG A 71 -3.40 -9.73 -9.03
C ARG A 71 -2.24 -9.66 -8.04
N ILE A 72 -2.26 -8.70 -7.12
CA ILE A 72 -1.22 -8.54 -6.10
C ILE A 72 -1.24 -9.71 -5.11
N THR A 73 -2.41 -10.21 -4.72
CA THR A 73 -2.54 -11.40 -3.87
C THR A 73 -1.93 -12.63 -4.57
N ALA A 74 -2.12 -12.80 -5.88
CA ALA A 74 -1.48 -13.88 -6.62
C ALA A 74 0.05 -13.81 -6.57
N LEU A 75 0.65 -12.61 -6.61
CA LEU A 75 2.09 -12.42 -6.42
C LEU A 75 2.56 -12.86 -5.02
N ARG A 76 1.80 -12.49 -3.99
CA ARG A 76 2.07 -12.91 -2.60
C ARG A 76 2.04 -14.43 -2.47
N ASP A 77 1.01 -15.06 -3.02
CA ASP A 77 0.81 -16.50 -2.88
C ASP A 77 1.89 -17.28 -3.64
N ALA A 78 2.33 -16.78 -4.79
CA ALA A 78 3.45 -17.33 -5.54
C ALA A 78 4.79 -17.24 -4.75
N ALA A 79 5.01 -16.13 -4.03
CA ALA A 79 6.22 -15.92 -3.22
C ALA A 79 6.30 -16.82 -1.96
N ARG A 80 5.16 -17.38 -1.51
CA ARG A 80 5.07 -18.22 -0.30
C ARG A 80 5.68 -17.54 0.93
N ARG A 81 6.80 -18.09 1.45
CA ARG A 81 7.55 -17.59 2.61
C ARG A 81 8.96 -17.13 2.23
N ASP A 82 9.26 -17.02 0.94
CA ASP A 82 10.56 -16.56 0.46
C ASP A 82 10.65 -15.02 0.64
N PRO A 83 11.51 -14.51 1.54
CA PRO A 83 11.65 -13.08 1.78
C PRO A 83 12.12 -12.29 0.55
N VAL A 84 12.90 -12.91 -0.34
CA VAL A 84 13.39 -12.26 -1.56
C VAL A 84 12.23 -12.10 -2.54
N ALA A 85 11.46 -13.17 -2.78
CA ALA A 85 10.30 -13.12 -3.67
C ALA A 85 9.20 -12.18 -3.14
N LEU A 86 9.03 -12.08 -1.82
CA LEU A 86 8.06 -11.19 -1.18
C LEU A 86 8.36 -9.69 -1.38
N ARG A 87 9.59 -9.31 -1.72
CA ARG A 87 9.92 -7.89 -2.02
C ARG A 87 9.14 -7.36 -3.22
N ALA A 88 8.97 -8.17 -4.26
CA ALA A 88 8.20 -7.77 -5.43
C ALA A 88 6.72 -7.57 -5.09
N TRP A 89 6.14 -8.47 -4.29
CA TRP A 89 4.79 -8.29 -3.75
C TRP A 89 4.69 -7.02 -2.89
N LEU A 90 5.67 -6.77 -2.02
CA LEU A 90 5.68 -5.61 -1.13
C LEU A 90 5.68 -4.30 -1.89
N THR A 91 6.54 -4.16 -2.91
CA THR A 91 6.57 -2.99 -3.80
C THR A 91 5.22 -2.80 -4.50
N ALA A 92 4.62 -3.90 -5.00
CA ALA A 92 3.35 -3.83 -5.70
C ALA A 92 2.19 -3.36 -4.80
N ILE A 93 2.10 -3.88 -3.56
CA ILE A 93 1.04 -3.45 -2.62
C ILE A 93 1.27 -2.03 -2.08
N ALA A 94 2.52 -1.61 -1.91
CA ALA A 94 2.86 -0.23 -1.54
C ALA A 94 2.41 0.76 -2.62
N GLY A 95 2.72 0.46 -3.88
CA GLY A 95 2.25 1.24 -5.04
C GLY A 95 0.73 1.30 -5.15
N GLU A 96 0.04 0.21 -4.81
CA GLU A 96 -1.44 0.20 -4.78
C GLU A 96 -2.01 1.11 -3.69
N ALA A 97 -1.44 1.06 -2.48
CA ALA A 97 -1.86 1.94 -1.39
C ALA A 97 -1.65 3.42 -1.74
N ALA A 98 -0.51 3.77 -2.35
CA ALA A 98 -0.24 5.12 -2.84
C ALA A 98 -1.24 5.55 -3.93
N PHE A 99 -1.52 4.67 -4.88
CA PHE A 99 -2.49 4.92 -5.95
C PHE A 99 -3.89 5.20 -5.39
N VAL A 100 -4.37 4.38 -4.44
CA VAL A 100 -5.67 4.58 -3.79
C VAL A 100 -5.73 5.91 -3.04
N ARG A 101 -4.66 6.30 -2.33
CA ARG A 101 -4.61 7.61 -1.66
C ARG A 101 -4.71 8.78 -2.63
N GLU A 102 -4.02 8.71 -3.77
CA GLU A 102 -4.15 9.76 -4.78
C GLU A 102 -5.57 9.84 -5.32
N MET A 103 -6.23 8.70 -5.54
CA MET A 103 -7.63 8.68 -5.96
C MET A 103 -8.57 9.31 -4.93
N GLN A 104 -8.35 9.05 -3.64
CA GLN A 104 -9.11 9.70 -2.56
C GLN A 104 -8.87 11.21 -2.56
N ALA A 105 -7.62 11.64 -2.71
CA ALA A 105 -7.27 13.06 -2.74
C ALA A 105 -7.94 13.78 -3.94
N ILE A 106 -7.94 13.17 -5.12
CA ILE A 106 -8.65 13.68 -6.31
C ILE A 106 -10.16 13.76 -6.05
N ALA A 107 -10.76 12.71 -5.47
CA ALA A 107 -12.19 12.67 -5.18
C ALA A 107 -12.59 13.77 -4.18
N ALA A 108 -11.79 13.96 -3.11
CA ALA A 108 -12.01 14.99 -2.11
C ALA A 108 -11.91 16.41 -2.71
N ARG A 109 -10.92 16.68 -3.58
CA ARG A 109 -10.80 17.97 -4.28
C ARG A 109 -12.04 18.28 -5.12
N ARG A 110 -12.51 17.30 -5.91
CA ARG A 110 -13.72 17.45 -6.72
C ARG A 110 -14.96 17.69 -5.89
N ALA A 111 -15.12 16.99 -4.76
CA ALA A 111 -16.25 17.20 -3.87
C ALA A 111 -16.26 18.63 -3.29
N ALA A 112 -15.08 19.16 -2.92
CA ALA A 112 -14.93 20.52 -2.41
C ALA A 112 -15.19 21.60 -3.47
N GLU A 113 -14.91 21.34 -4.75
CA GLU A 113 -15.22 22.27 -5.86
C GLU A 113 -16.73 22.34 -6.17
N THR A 114 -17.49 21.31 -5.80
CA THR A 114 -18.94 21.21 -6.04
C THR A 114 -19.81 21.59 -4.85
N ALA A 115 -19.21 21.91 -3.70
CA ALA A 115 -19.87 22.29 -2.45
C ALA A 115 -19.97 23.82 -2.31
#